data_AF-A0A1Y3BPW2-F1
#
_entry.id   AF-A0A1Y3BPW2-F1
#
_cell.length_a   1.000
_cell.length_b   1.000
_cell.length_c   1.000
_cell.angle_alpha   90.00
_cell.angle_beta   90.00
_cell.angle_gamma   90.00
#
_symmetry.space_group_name_H-M   'P 1'
#
loop_
_entity.id
_entity.type
_entity.pdbx_description
1 polymer ?
#
loop_
_entity_poly.entity_id
_entity_poly.type
_entity_poly.pdbx_seq_one_letter_code
_entity_poly.pdbx_strand_id
1 'polypeptide(L)'
;MVRRKKKRKRKIYLATDDINVWNNEIGQFIAEGYEFYGDSQISKSASPTQRDTMESFEGFIMDVLSLSNTDYLVCTFSSQVCRLAYELMQMQRTNGRDMSTHFYSLDDVYYFGGQISHRLESIMANHHHHNQQQHEFDVGDSLGIEKNLHNGHYLGDLHRFTKINRQSDNHQSLPYPTFKVIEKVDSTSFKAFE
;
A
#
# COMPACT_ATOMS: atom_id res chain seq x y z
N MET A 1 41.26 0.53 -18.47
CA MET A 1 40.91 -0.09 -17.16
C MET A 1 39.39 -0.25 -17.09
N VAL A 2 38.86 -1.45 -17.36
CA VAL A 2 37.41 -1.70 -17.39
C VAL A 2 36.94 -1.94 -15.95
N ARG A 3 36.14 -1.01 -15.42
CA ARG A 3 35.56 -1.11 -14.07
C ARG A 3 34.50 -2.21 -14.09
N ARG A 4 34.82 -3.42 -13.59
CA ARG A 4 33.82 -4.51 -13.41
C ARG A 4 32.67 -3.95 -12.56
N LYS A 5 31.47 -3.82 -13.13
CA LYS A 5 30.24 -3.52 -12.37
C LYS A 5 30.09 -4.61 -11.30
N LYS A 6 30.14 -4.22 -10.03
CA LYS A 6 29.88 -5.12 -8.90
C LYS A 6 28.44 -5.63 -9.05
N LYS A 7 28.27 -6.95 -9.27
CA LYS A 7 26.94 -7.57 -9.39
C LYS A 7 26.18 -7.30 -8.08
N ARG A 8 25.07 -6.57 -8.15
CA ARG A 8 24.23 -6.30 -6.97
C ARG A 8 23.57 -7.62 -6.56
N LYS A 9 23.67 -7.96 -5.27
CA LYS A 9 22.91 -9.07 -4.69
C LYS A 9 21.44 -8.66 -4.60
N ARG A 10 20.52 -9.55 -4.99
CA ARG A 10 19.09 -9.35 -4.85
C ARG A 10 18.64 -10.05 -3.57
N LYS A 11 18.43 -9.28 -2.51
CA LYS A 11 18.09 -9.77 -1.19
C LYS A 11 16.62 -9.52 -0.92
N ILE A 12 15.92 -10.52 -0.38
CA ILE A 12 14.50 -10.45 -0.03
C ILE A 12 14.35 -10.86 1.43
N TYR A 13 13.69 -10.03 2.23
CA TYR A 13 13.12 -10.50 3.49
C TYR A 13 11.70 -10.98 3.22
N LEU A 14 11.38 -12.22 3.57
CA LEU A 14 10.08 -12.83 3.35
C LEU A 14 9.40 -13.07 4.69
N ALA A 15 8.32 -12.35 4.94
CA ALA A 15 7.40 -12.61 6.04
C ALA A 15 6.11 -13.22 5.46
N THR A 16 5.72 -14.39 5.96
CA THR A 16 4.50 -15.08 5.51
C THR A 16 4.03 -16.05 6.59
N ASP A 17 2.71 -16.20 6.70
CA ASP A 17 2.04 -17.22 7.52
C ASP A 17 1.81 -18.54 6.77
N ASP A 18 2.23 -18.64 5.50
CA ASP A 18 2.16 -19.87 4.70
C ASP A 18 3.56 -20.49 4.51
N ILE A 19 3.81 -21.59 5.22
CA ILE A 19 5.04 -22.36 5.13
C ILE A 19 5.31 -22.92 3.72
N ASN A 20 4.28 -23.11 2.90
CA ASN A 20 4.44 -23.65 1.56
C ASN A 20 5.19 -22.70 0.62
N VAL A 21 5.14 -21.39 0.88
CA VAL A 21 5.92 -20.41 0.11
C VAL A 21 7.41 -20.69 0.25
N TRP A 22 7.88 -20.94 1.49
CA TRP A 22 9.27 -21.31 1.77
C TRP A 22 9.67 -22.65 1.15
N ASN A 23 8.76 -23.63 1.15
CA ASN A 23 9.07 -24.98 0.69
C ASN A 23 9.05 -25.11 -0.84
N ASN A 24 8.11 -24.43 -1.51
CA ASN A 24 7.73 -24.74 -2.89
C ASN A 24 8.01 -23.58 -3.86
N GLU A 25 7.92 -22.33 -3.42
CA GLU A 25 7.91 -21.18 -4.33
C GLU A 25 9.28 -20.50 -4.46
N ILE A 26 10.05 -20.39 -3.37
CA ILE A 26 11.31 -19.61 -3.41
C ILE A 26 12.44 -20.28 -4.20
N GLY A 27 12.38 -21.59 -4.41
CA GLY A 27 13.47 -22.36 -5.03
C GLY A 27 13.83 -21.87 -6.43
N GLN A 28 12.83 -21.52 -7.24
CA GLN A 28 13.03 -20.98 -8.59
C GLN A 28 13.76 -19.61 -8.54
N PHE A 29 13.39 -18.75 -7.58
CA PHE A 29 14.01 -17.44 -7.43
C PHE A 29 15.44 -17.55 -6.88
N ILE A 30 15.71 -18.50 -5.99
CA ILE A 30 17.09 -18.78 -5.54
C ILE A 30 17.95 -19.23 -6.73
N ALA A 31 17.43 -20.10 -7.61
CA ALA A 31 18.13 -20.52 -8.82
C ALA A 31 18.41 -19.35 -9.79
N GLU A 32 17.51 -18.37 -9.84
CA GLU A 32 17.76 -17.12 -10.58
C GLU A 32 18.80 -16.22 -9.91
N GLY A 33 19.12 -16.44 -8.63
CA GLY A 33 20.14 -15.73 -7.86
C GLY A 33 19.58 -14.68 -6.90
N TYR A 34 18.38 -14.90 -6.37
CA TYR A 34 17.86 -14.18 -5.20
C TYR A 34 18.35 -14.83 -3.89
N GLU A 35 18.50 -14.02 -2.86
CA GLU A 35 18.89 -14.44 -1.50
C GLU A 35 17.75 -14.09 -0.55
N PHE A 36 17.13 -15.11 0.07
CA PHE A 36 16.00 -14.94 0.98
C PHE A 36 16.46 -14.93 2.44
N TYR A 37 15.85 -14.06 3.23
CA TYR A 37 15.99 -13.93 4.68
C TYR A 37 14.60 -13.99 5.31
N GLY A 38 14.51 -14.47 6.53
CA GLY A 38 13.26 -14.69 7.26
C GLY A 38 13.35 -16.01 8.03
N ASP A 39 12.35 -16.29 8.85
CA ASP A 39 12.30 -17.53 9.62
C ASP A 39 11.11 -18.39 9.19
N SER A 40 11.41 -19.49 8.51
CA SER A 40 10.39 -20.49 8.13
C SER A 40 9.71 -21.14 9.34
N GLN A 41 10.29 -21.11 10.55
CA GLN A 41 9.65 -21.64 11.75
C GLN A 41 8.60 -20.67 12.31
N ILE A 42 8.79 -19.34 12.14
CA ILE A 42 7.78 -18.32 12.48
C ILE A 42 6.53 -18.49 11.59
N SER A 43 6.70 -18.88 10.32
CA SER A 43 5.58 -19.19 9.43
C SER A 43 4.67 -20.32 9.94
N LYS A 44 5.16 -21.22 10.81
CA LYS A 44 4.33 -22.27 11.43
C LYS A 44 3.55 -21.77 12.65
N SER A 45 4.15 -20.88 13.46
CA SER A 45 3.51 -20.32 14.66
C SER A 45 2.52 -19.18 14.35
N ALA A 46 2.64 -18.52 13.19
CA ALA A 46 1.71 -17.48 12.73
C ALA A 46 0.33 -18.00 12.28
N SER A 47 0.17 -19.32 12.16
CA SER A 47 -1.12 -19.98 11.91
C SER A 47 -2.15 -19.58 12.98
N PRO A 48 -3.44 -19.38 12.62
CA PRO A 48 -4.49 -18.97 13.55
C PRO A 48 -4.60 -19.83 14.83
N THR A 49 -4.15 -21.08 14.78
CA THR A 49 -4.19 -22.05 15.87
C THR A 49 -3.05 -21.93 16.89
N GLN A 50 -1.97 -21.19 16.61
CA GLN A 50 -0.79 -21.07 17.49
C GLN A 50 -0.38 -19.60 17.76
N ARG A 51 -1.21 -18.65 17.31
CA ARG A 51 -0.87 -17.23 17.24
C ARG A 51 -0.63 -16.56 18.61
N ASP A 52 -1.14 -17.13 19.70
CA ASP A 52 -1.16 -16.52 21.04
C ASP A 52 0.00 -16.96 21.96
N THR A 53 1.13 -17.42 21.43
CA THR A 53 2.34 -17.70 22.24
C THR A 53 3.35 -16.55 22.20
N MET A 54 4.23 -16.48 23.20
CA MET A 54 5.28 -15.46 23.26
C MET A 54 6.21 -15.55 22.05
N GLU A 55 6.52 -16.77 21.59
CA GLU A 55 7.37 -17.02 20.43
C GLU A 55 6.73 -16.51 19.12
N SER A 56 5.41 -16.68 18.97
CA SER A 56 4.64 -16.10 17.86
C SER A 56 4.70 -14.58 17.88
N PHE A 57 4.55 -13.96 19.06
CA PHE A 57 4.63 -12.51 19.22
C PHE A 57 6.03 -11.95 18.92
N GLU A 58 7.09 -12.58 19.43
CA GLU A 58 8.48 -12.22 19.12
C GLU A 58 8.75 -12.35 17.62
N GLY A 59 8.25 -13.42 16.99
CA GLY A 59 8.39 -13.62 15.56
C GLY A 59 7.68 -12.54 14.74
N PHE A 60 6.45 -12.18 15.12
CA PHE A 60 5.71 -11.08 14.52
C PHE A 60 6.47 -9.74 14.63
N ILE A 61 7.03 -9.42 15.80
CA ILE A 61 7.84 -8.20 15.99
C ILE A 61 9.05 -8.23 15.05
N MET A 62 9.76 -9.36 14.97
CA MET A 62 10.92 -9.50 14.10
C MET A 62 10.56 -9.32 12.62
N ASP A 63 9.43 -9.86 12.18
CA ASP A 63 8.93 -9.69 10.82
C ASP A 63 8.61 -8.23 10.52
N VAL A 64 7.82 -7.57 11.38
CA VAL A 64 7.45 -6.15 11.20
C VAL A 64 8.69 -5.25 11.14
N LEU A 65 9.62 -5.43 12.08
CA LEU A 65 10.86 -4.64 12.12
C LEU A 65 11.76 -4.92 10.92
N SER A 66 11.84 -6.17 10.48
CA SER A 66 12.66 -6.51 9.31
C SER A 66 12.06 -5.94 8.04
N LEU A 67 10.73 -6.02 7.87
CA LEU A 67 9.99 -5.42 6.77
C LEU A 67 10.16 -3.89 6.75
N SER A 68 10.03 -3.21 7.90
CA SER A 68 10.20 -1.75 7.98
C SER A 68 11.61 -1.28 7.63
N ASN A 69 12.62 -2.16 7.75
CA ASN A 69 14.00 -1.89 7.38
C ASN A 69 14.37 -2.28 5.95
N THR A 70 13.43 -2.77 5.14
CA THR A 70 13.66 -3.07 3.71
C THR A 70 13.78 -1.80 2.86
N ASP A 71 14.52 -1.86 1.75
CA ASP A 71 14.70 -0.73 0.81
C ASP A 71 13.44 -0.44 -0.02
N TYR A 72 12.55 -1.43 -0.12
CA TYR A 72 11.30 -1.33 -0.85
C TYR A 72 10.36 -2.44 -0.34
N LEU A 73 9.10 -2.10 -0.10
CA LEU A 73 8.11 -3.02 0.44
C LEU A 73 7.18 -3.52 -0.66
N VAL A 74 6.98 -4.83 -0.80
CA VAL A 74 5.98 -5.40 -1.72
C VAL A 74 5.05 -6.29 -0.90
N CYS A 75 3.76 -5.99 -0.89
CA CYS A 75 2.80 -6.66 -0.01
C CYS A 75 1.34 -6.42 -0.45
N THR A 76 0.40 -6.82 0.38
CA THR A 76 -0.99 -6.35 0.34
C THR A 76 -1.23 -5.34 1.45
N PHE A 77 -1.73 -4.15 1.11
CA PHE A 77 -2.13 -3.16 2.11
C PHE A 77 -3.47 -3.45 2.76
N SER A 78 -4.21 -4.48 2.33
CA SER A 78 -5.29 -5.05 3.16
C SER A 78 -4.76 -5.65 4.48
N SER A 79 -3.48 -6.06 4.53
CA SER A 79 -2.82 -6.59 5.74
C SER A 79 -2.33 -5.48 6.68
N GLN A 80 -2.82 -5.52 7.94
CA GLN A 80 -2.35 -4.62 9.00
C GLN A 80 -0.85 -4.77 9.28
N VAL A 81 -0.29 -5.97 9.12
CA VAL A 81 1.15 -6.22 9.30
C VAL A 81 1.96 -5.40 8.30
N CYS A 82 1.51 -5.36 7.03
CA CYS A 82 2.21 -4.58 6.02
C CYS A 82 2.08 -3.07 6.28
N ARG A 83 0.88 -2.59 6.63
CA ARG A 83 0.69 -1.15 6.91
C ARG A 83 1.53 -0.69 8.10
N LEU A 84 1.60 -1.49 9.16
CA LEU A 84 2.46 -1.20 10.31
C LEU A 84 3.95 -1.14 9.92
N ALA A 85 4.43 -2.10 9.12
CA ALA A 85 5.82 -2.07 8.62
C ALA A 85 6.09 -0.84 7.74
N TYR A 86 5.13 -0.45 6.89
CA TYR A 86 5.20 0.75 6.06
C TYR A 86 5.22 2.04 6.88
N GLU A 87 4.39 2.14 7.93
CA GLU A 87 4.37 3.28 8.86
C GLU A 87 5.72 3.40 9.59
N LEU A 88 6.26 2.30 10.10
CA LEU A 88 7.57 2.27 10.76
C LEU A 88 8.71 2.61 9.79
N MET A 89 8.60 2.23 8.52
CA MET A 89 9.57 2.61 7.47
C MET A 89 9.69 4.13 7.36
N GLN A 90 8.60 4.88 7.55
CA GLN A 90 8.60 6.35 7.53
C GLN A 90 9.29 6.98 8.75
N MET A 91 9.49 6.22 9.83
CA MET A 91 10.11 6.72 11.06
C MET A 91 11.57 6.30 11.18
N GLN A 92 11.87 5.04 10.86
CA GLN A 92 13.15 4.40 11.17
C GLN A 92 14.24 4.69 10.13
N ARG A 93 13.86 4.82 8.85
CA ARG A 93 14.83 4.86 7.74
C ARG A 93 15.24 6.26 7.30
N THR A 94 14.66 7.30 7.91
CA THR A 94 14.63 8.59 7.24
C THR A 94 15.99 9.27 7.28
N ASN A 95 16.64 9.50 8.42
CA ASN A 95 17.65 10.59 8.47
C ASN A 95 17.14 11.84 7.70
N GLY A 96 15.81 12.07 7.67
CA GLY A 96 15.12 13.04 6.81
C GLY A 96 14.70 12.64 5.37
N ARG A 97 14.83 11.38 4.93
CA ARG A 97 14.36 10.91 3.60
C ARG A 97 12.89 10.52 3.62
N ASP A 98 12.18 10.91 2.58
CA ASP A 98 10.81 10.49 2.29
C ASP A 98 10.78 9.07 1.70
N MET A 99 10.10 8.15 2.39
CA MET A 99 9.89 6.76 1.96
C MET A 99 8.43 6.49 1.55
N SER A 100 7.62 7.53 1.39
CA SER A 100 6.20 7.41 1.05
C SER A 100 5.95 6.66 -0.25
N THR A 101 6.90 6.70 -1.20
CA THR A 101 6.79 5.98 -2.49
C THR A 101 7.54 4.65 -2.53
N HIS A 102 8.12 4.19 -1.42
CA HIS A 102 8.99 2.99 -1.38
C HIS A 102 8.20 1.71 -1.09
N PHE A 103 7.06 1.56 -1.76
CA PHE A 103 6.22 0.38 -1.63
C PHE A 103 5.53 0.03 -2.95
N TYR A 104 5.00 -1.18 -3.02
CA TYR A 104 4.04 -1.61 -4.03
C TYR A 104 3.02 -2.54 -3.35
N SER A 105 1.80 -2.06 -3.19
CA SER A 105 0.66 -2.88 -2.75
C SER A 105 0.11 -3.66 -3.94
N LEU A 106 -0.34 -4.89 -3.72
CA LEU A 106 -1.01 -5.73 -4.73
C LEU A 106 -2.53 -5.53 -4.78
N ASP A 107 -3.08 -4.84 -3.78
CA ASP A 107 -4.52 -4.63 -3.63
C ASP A 107 -4.87 -3.18 -3.30
N ASP A 108 -4.93 -2.83 -2.02
CA ASP A 108 -5.47 -1.56 -1.55
C ASP A 108 -4.44 -0.44 -1.65
N VAL A 109 -4.92 0.79 -1.65
CA VAL A 109 -4.07 1.94 -1.29
C VAL A 109 -3.83 1.96 0.22
N TYR A 110 -2.90 2.79 0.69
CA TYR A 110 -2.70 2.93 2.13
C TYR A 110 -3.97 3.51 2.78
N TYR A 111 -4.36 2.93 3.91
CA TYR A 111 -5.48 3.43 4.73
C TYR A 111 -5.27 3.08 6.21
N PHE A 112 -5.92 3.87 7.08
CA PHE A 112 -6.01 3.63 8.51
C PHE A 112 -7.45 3.26 8.88
N GLY A 113 -7.63 2.19 9.66
CA GLY A 113 -8.97 1.73 10.06
C GLY A 113 -9.69 2.80 10.89
N GLY A 114 -10.85 3.27 10.42
CA GLY A 114 -11.61 4.34 11.08
C GLY A 114 -11.21 5.76 10.64
N GLN A 115 -10.40 5.91 9.58
CA GLN A 115 -10.12 7.23 8.99
C GLN A 115 -11.37 7.91 8.42
N ILE A 116 -11.29 9.24 8.26
CA ILE A 116 -12.25 9.99 7.44
C ILE A 116 -12.08 9.63 5.95
N SER A 117 -13.07 9.99 5.12
CA SER A 117 -13.03 9.73 3.68
C SER A 117 -11.73 10.22 3.03
N HIS A 118 -10.99 9.30 2.41
CA HIS A 118 -9.80 9.62 1.61
C HIS A 118 -10.27 10.17 0.26
N ARG A 119 -10.00 11.45 0.04
CA ARG A 119 -10.48 12.18 -1.13
C ARG A 119 -9.32 12.67 -1.98
N LEU A 120 -9.58 12.71 -3.27
CA LEU A 120 -8.77 13.35 -4.29
C LEU A 120 -9.54 14.54 -4.87
N GLU A 121 -8.81 15.50 -5.42
CA GLU A 121 -9.35 16.62 -6.18
C GLU A 121 -8.96 16.47 -7.64
N SER A 122 -9.93 16.61 -8.55
CA SER A 122 -9.68 16.57 -9.99
C SER A 122 -8.99 17.84 -10.47
N ILE A 123 -7.89 17.68 -11.18
CA ILE A 123 -7.13 18.77 -11.82
C ILE A 123 -7.35 18.82 -13.34
N MET A 124 -7.98 17.78 -13.89
CA MET A 124 -8.34 17.68 -15.30
C MET A 124 -9.72 17.04 -15.44
N ALA A 125 -10.53 17.57 -16.33
CA ALA A 125 -11.84 16.99 -16.62
C ALA A 125 -11.74 15.62 -17.29
N ASN A 126 -12.78 14.82 -17.11
CA ASN A 126 -12.89 13.49 -17.66
C ASN A 126 -14.25 13.28 -18.32
N HIS A 127 -14.41 13.84 -19.51
CA HIS A 127 -15.57 13.57 -20.35
C HIS A 127 -15.18 12.48 -21.34
N HIS A 128 -15.65 11.26 -21.11
CA HIS A 128 -15.38 10.16 -22.03
C HIS A 128 -16.38 10.19 -23.18
N HIS A 129 -15.87 10.12 -24.42
CA HIS A 129 -16.71 9.97 -25.61
C HIS A 129 -16.93 8.50 -26.02
N HIS A 130 -16.41 7.53 -25.26
CA HIS A 130 -16.45 6.10 -25.59
C HIS A 130 -16.96 5.25 -24.42
N ASN A 131 -17.60 4.11 -24.77
CA ASN A 131 -18.30 3.10 -23.96
C ASN A 131 -17.60 2.50 -22.70
N GLN A 132 -16.58 3.15 -22.13
CA GLN A 132 -15.97 2.71 -20.88
C GLN A 132 -16.80 3.26 -19.70
N GLN A 133 -17.24 2.36 -18.81
CA GLN A 133 -17.87 2.74 -17.55
C GLN A 133 -16.81 3.36 -16.63
N GLN A 134 -16.61 4.68 -16.75
CA GLN A 134 -15.72 5.47 -15.91
C GLN A 134 -16.51 6.64 -15.32
N HIS A 135 -16.02 7.24 -14.22
CA HIS A 135 -16.61 8.48 -13.73
C HIS A 135 -16.38 9.63 -14.71
N GLU A 136 -17.45 10.34 -15.04
CA GLU A 136 -17.35 11.65 -15.65
C GLU A 136 -17.29 12.72 -14.57
N PHE A 137 -16.30 13.61 -14.64
CA PHE A 137 -16.07 14.67 -13.66
C PHE A 137 -15.41 15.90 -14.30
N ASP A 138 -15.69 17.06 -13.70
CA ASP A 138 -15.11 18.34 -14.06
C ASP A 138 -13.87 18.63 -13.20
N VAL A 139 -13.13 19.70 -13.49
CA VAL A 139 -12.02 20.18 -12.64
C VAL A 139 -12.59 20.71 -11.30
N GLY A 140 -12.00 20.29 -10.18
CA GLY A 140 -12.42 20.66 -8.82
C GLY A 140 -13.45 19.72 -8.18
N ASP A 141 -13.94 18.72 -8.90
CA ASP A 141 -14.75 17.64 -8.33
C ASP A 141 -13.92 16.81 -7.34
N SER A 142 -14.59 16.30 -6.31
CA SER A 142 -13.95 15.43 -5.32
C SER A 142 -14.25 13.97 -5.63
N LEU A 143 -13.22 13.12 -5.65
CA LEU A 143 -13.36 11.68 -5.86
C LEU A 143 -12.85 10.93 -4.64
N GLY A 144 -13.54 9.87 -4.21
CA GLY A 144 -12.99 8.93 -3.24
C GLY A 144 -12.06 7.94 -3.91
N ILE A 145 -11.16 7.35 -3.13
CA ILE A 145 -10.26 6.29 -3.58
C ILE A 145 -10.45 5.06 -2.70
N GLU A 146 -10.79 3.94 -3.35
CA GLU A 146 -10.90 2.63 -2.71
C GLU A 146 -9.69 1.76 -3.06
N LYS A 147 -9.31 1.75 -4.34
CA LYS A 147 -8.28 0.84 -4.85
C LYS A 147 -7.45 1.45 -5.98
N ASN A 148 -6.18 1.09 -6.03
CA ASN A 148 -5.36 1.25 -7.23
C ASN A 148 -5.49 0.00 -8.11
N LEU A 149 -5.92 0.17 -9.36
CA LEU A 149 -6.06 -0.96 -10.29
C LEU A 149 -4.74 -1.34 -10.96
N HIS A 150 -3.65 -0.61 -10.67
CA HIS A 150 -2.31 -0.81 -11.22
C HIS A 150 -2.24 -0.77 -12.75
N ASN A 151 -3.22 -0.12 -13.39
CA ASN A 151 -3.36 -0.01 -14.84
C ASN A 151 -3.56 1.46 -15.28
N GLY A 152 -3.14 2.42 -14.46
CA GLY A 152 -3.33 3.85 -14.68
C GLY A 152 -4.70 4.39 -14.25
N HIS A 153 -5.55 3.57 -13.61
CA HIS A 153 -6.83 4.00 -13.06
C HIS A 153 -6.94 3.68 -11.55
N TYR A 154 -7.59 4.58 -10.82
CA TYR A 154 -8.15 4.30 -9.50
C TYR A 154 -9.57 3.81 -9.64
N LEU A 155 -10.06 3.11 -8.62
CA LEU A 155 -11.47 2.81 -8.41
C LEU A 155 -11.96 3.58 -7.19
N GLY A 156 -13.11 4.22 -7.29
CA GLY A 156 -13.76 4.89 -6.17
C GLY A 156 -15.02 5.62 -6.59
N ASP A 157 -15.61 6.37 -5.67
CA ASP A 157 -16.86 7.10 -5.85
C ASP A 157 -16.63 8.57 -6.25
N LEU A 158 -17.67 9.20 -6.78
CA LEU A 158 -17.67 10.62 -7.18
C LEU A 158 -18.53 11.41 -6.20
N HIS A 159 -17.95 12.44 -5.58
CA HIS A 159 -18.61 13.32 -4.63
C HIS A 159 -18.87 14.67 -5.28
N ARG A 160 -20.04 14.82 -5.93
CA ARG A 160 -20.47 16.12 -6.49
C ARG A 160 -21.11 16.98 -5.41
N PHE A 161 -20.52 18.13 -5.11
CA PHE A 161 -21.21 19.16 -4.34
C PHE A 161 -22.22 19.89 -5.24
N THR A 162 -23.38 19.27 -5.50
CA THR A 162 -24.48 20.03 -6.12
C THR A 162 -25.16 20.89 -5.05
N LYS A 163 -25.28 22.21 -5.27
CA LYS A 163 -25.97 23.14 -4.37
C LYS A 163 -27.46 22.81 -4.15
N ILE A 164 -28.01 21.81 -4.86
CA ILE A 164 -29.45 21.59 -4.99
C ILE A 164 -29.91 20.32 -4.27
N ASN A 165 -29.07 19.30 -4.05
CA ASN A 165 -29.53 18.05 -3.44
C ASN A 165 -28.60 17.52 -2.34
N ARG A 166 -29.12 17.50 -1.11
CA ARG A 166 -28.59 16.69 0.01
C ARG A 166 -28.94 15.22 -0.17
N GLN A 167 -28.72 14.67 -1.35
CA GLN A 167 -28.96 13.27 -1.65
C GLN A 167 -27.67 12.71 -2.20
N SER A 168 -27.11 11.79 -1.43
CA SER A 168 -26.03 10.90 -1.85
C SER A 168 -26.37 10.38 -3.24
N ASP A 169 -25.67 10.90 -4.25
CA ASP A 169 -25.59 10.23 -5.54
C ASP A 169 -25.16 8.77 -5.26
N ASN A 170 -25.71 7.83 -6.02
CA ASN A 170 -25.45 6.40 -5.89
C ASN A 170 -23.96 6.15 -5.60
N HIS A 171 -23.65 5.38 -4.55
CA HIS A 171 -22.28 4.91 -4.22
C HIS A 171 -21.81 3.92 -5.29
N GLN A 172 -21.72 4.38 -6.53
CA GLN A 172 -21.24 3.59 -7.64
C GLN A 172 -19.75 3.86 -7.77
N SER A 173 -18.96 2.88 -7.38
CA SER A 173 -17.52 2.94 -7.57
C SER A 173 -17.21 2.63 -9.03
N LEU A 174 -16.60 3.59 -9.74
CA LEU A 174 -16.20 3.46 -11.14
C LEU A 174 -14.73 3.84 -11.29
N PRO A 175 -14.04 3.27 -12.29
CA PRO A 175 -12.67 3.63 -12.57
C PRO A 175 -12.54 5.08 -13.03
N TYR A 176 -11.41 5.70 -12.72
CA TYR A 176 -11.01 7.01 -13.25
C TYR A 176 -9.49 7.14 -13.37
N PRO A 177 -8.96 7.94 -14.32
CA PRO A 177 -7.51 8.00 -14.56
C PRO A 177 -6.73 8.67 -13.43
N THR A 178 -5.66 8.01 -12.95
CA THR A 178 -4.89 8.48 -11.78
C THR A 178 -4.18 9.82 -11.99
N PHE A 179 -3.76 10.12 -13.22
CA PHE A 179 -3.00 11.33 -13.53
C PHE A 179 -3.87 12.61 -13.59
N LYS A 180 -5.20 12.47 -13.53
CA LYS A 180 -6.15 13.60 -13.60
C LYS A 180 -6.55 14.14 -12.23
N VAL A 181 -6.00 13.58 -11.16
CA VAL A 181 -6.38 13.87 -9.79
C VAL A 181 -5.14 14.09 -8.93
N ILE A 182 -5.30 14.83 -7.83
CA ILE A 182 -4.27 15.04 -6.81
C ILE A 182 -4.81 14.71 -5.42
N GLU A 183 -3.92 14.35 -4.49
CA GLU A 183 -4.26 14.11 -3.09
C GLU A 183 -4.84 15.37 -2.44
N LYS A 184 -6.03 15.23 -1.81
CA LYS A 184 -6.61 16.31 -1.01
C LYS A 184 -6.14 16.17 0.43
N VAL A 185 -5.15 16.99 0.81
CA VAL A 185 -4.62 17.01 2.17
C VAL A 185 -5.61 17.71 3.11
N ASP A 186 -6.27 16.96 3.97
CA ASP A 186 -7.13 17.49 5.03
C ASP A 186 -6.27 17.94 6.23
N SER A 187 -6.61 19.08 6.83
CA SER A 187 -5.94 19.64 8.00
C SER A 187 -6.91 19.84 9.16
N THR A 188 -6.46 19.58 10.38
CA THR A 188 -7.21 19.89 11.61
C THR A 188 -6.29 20.53 12.65
N SER A 189 -6.87 21.35 13.53
CA SER A 189 -6.13 22.04 14.56
C SER A 189 -5.90 21.13 15.77
N PHE A 190 -4.63 20.95 16.14
CA PHE A 190 -4.23 20.33 17.40
C PHE A 190 -3.69 21.39 18.36
N LYS A 191 -3.88 21.19 19.67
CA LYS A 191 -3.23 22.04 20.67
C LYS A 191 -1.72 21.84 20.56
N ALA A 192 -0.97 22.92 20.30
CA ALA A 192 0.48 22.88 20.41
C ALA A 192 0.86 22.62 21.88
N PHE A 193 1.88 21.80 22.11
CA PHE A 193 2.46 21.67 23.44
C PHE A 193 3.16 22.98 23.77
N GLU A 194 2.48 23.85 24.52
CA GLU A 194 3.01 25.10 25.11
C GLU A 194 3.74 24.83 26.42
#